data_AF-A0A7S4I210-F1
#
_entry.id   AF-A0A7S4I210-F1
#
_cell.length_a   1.000
_cell.length_b   1.000
_cell.length_c   1.000
_cell.angle_alpha   90.00
_cell.angle_beta   90.00
_cell.angle_gamma   90.00
#
_symmetry.space_group_name_H-M   'P 1'
#
loop_
_entity.id
_entity.type
_entity.pdbx_description
1 polymer ?
#
loop_
_entity_poly.entity_id
_entity_poly.type
_entity_poly.pdbx_seq_one_letter_code
_entity_poly.pdbx_strand_id
1 'polypeptide(L)'
;KLREYYYPHFKNKYVTLNADDVGFLMVNQNDGQLQNKLDGIREKQHKFICLNDNIDHDHPNAKDAVNLVHDFYNSLVPLRGSFELPVGELNNHQYIQDIQREKLQLALARLCLSLLYFCVHLCVILW
;
A
#
# COMPACT_ATOMS: atom_id res chain seq x y z
N LYS A 1 4.14 21.80 -25.75
CA LYS A 1 3.55 22.47 -24.57
C LYS A 1 3.77 21.70 -23.26
N LEU A 2 3.20 20.52 -23.00
CA LEU A 2 3.47 19.80 -21.73
C LEU A 2 4.92 19.31 -21.60
N ARG A 3 5.52 18.82 -22.68
CA ARG A 3 6.90 18.29 -22.69
C ARG A 3 7.99 19.34 -22.41
N GLU A 4 7.72 20.62 -22.68
CA GLU A 4 8.64 21.73 -22.38
C GLU A 4 8.52 22.17 -20.92
N TYR A 5 7.32 22.07 -20.35
CA TYR A 5 7.07 22.42 -18.96
C TYR A 5 7.61 21.37 -17.97
N TYR A 6 7.64 20.09 -18.40
CA TYR A 6 8.15 18.96 -17.62
C TYR A 6 9.50 18.44 -18.12
N TYR A 7 10.32 19.27 -18.77
CA TYR A 7 11.65 18.84 -19.16
C TYR A 7 12.49 18.62 -17.89
N PRO A 8 13.00 17.40 -17.64
CA PRO A 8 13.71 17.09 -16.41
C PRO A 8 15.03 17.86 -16.38
N HIS A 9 15.07 18.92 -15.56
CA HIS A 9 16.32 19.58 -15.23
C HIS A 9 17.03 18.75 -14.16
N PHE A 10 17.98 17.92 -14.56
CA PHE A 10 18.83 17.19 -13.62
C PHE A 10 19.80 18.16 -12.95
N LYS A 11 19.34 18.83 -11.88
CA LYS A 11 20.24 19.50 -10.93
C LYS A 11 20.94 18.41 -10.11
N ASN A 12 22.16 18.11 -10.54
CA ASN A 12 23.10 17.11 -10.01
C ASN A 12 22.70 15.65 -10.31
N LYS A 13 23.67 14.89 -10.84
CA LYS A 13 23.51 13.46 -11.22
C LYS A 13 23.25 12.55 -10.00
N TYR A 14 23.62 13.03 -8.81
CA TYR A 14 23.37 12.46 -7.50
C TYR A 14 23.55 13.57 -6.46
N VAL A 15 22.79 13.51 -5.37
CA VAL A 15 22.99 14.33 -4.18
C VAL A 15 23.55 13.40 -3.11
N THR A 16 24.74 13.71 -2.60
CA THR A 16 25.27 13.02 -1.42
C THR A 16 24.53 13.57 -0.21
N LEU A 17 23.55 12.81 0.27
CA LEU A 17 22.85 13.13 1.52
C LEU A 17 23.73 12.71 2.69
N ASN A 18 23.81 13.54 3.72
CA ASN A 18 24.45 13.13 4.96
C ASN A 18 23.64 11.98 5.58
N ALA A 19 24.31 11.02 6.22
CA ALA A 19 23.64 9.89 6.87
C ALA A 19 22.60 10.34 7.91
N ASP A 20 22.78 11.53 8.48
CA ASP A 20 21.86 12.16 9.43
C ASP A 20 20.48 12.49 8.81
N ASP A 21 20.38 12.62 7.49
CA ASP A 21 19.11 12.89 6.79
C ASP A 21 18.26 11.61 6.61
N VAL A 22 18.78 10.43 6.94
CA VAL A 22 18.11 9.13 6.72
C VAL A 22 17.85 8.39 8.03
N GLY A 23 16.59 8.10 8.32
CA GLY A 23 16.18 7.23 9.42
C GLY A 23 15.98 5.80 8.92
N PHE A 24 16.84 4.87 9.33
CA PHE A 24 16.66 3.43 9.11
C PHE A 24 16.23 2.75 10.41
N LEU A 25 15.13 2.00 10.37
CA LEU A 25 14.64 1.24 11.51
C LEU A 25 14.16 -0.15 11.08
N MET A 26 14.75 -1.18 11.70
CA MET A 26 14.21 -2.54 11.67
C MET A 26 13.08 -2.62 12.71
N VAL A 27 11.85 -2.84 12.25
CA VAL A 27 10.67 -2.92 13.12
C VAL A 27 10.54 -4.35 13.61
N ASN A 28 10.70 -4.57 14.91
CA ASN A 28 10.48 -5.87 15.55
C ASN A 28 9.09 -5.90 16.21
N GLN A 29 8.66 -7.08 16.65
CA GLN A 29 7.57 -7.24 17.60
C GLN A 29 7.83 -6.34 18.82
N ASN A 30 6.83 -5.55 19.23
CA ASN A 30 7.00 -4.42 20.15
C ASN A 30 7.66 -4.85 21.47
N ASP A 31 8.97 -4.60 21.56
CA ASP A 31 9.85 -4.93 22.69
C ASP A 31 9.86 -3.82 23.77
N GLY A 32 8.92 -2.89 23.69
CA GLY A 32 8.83 -1.71 24.55
C GLY A 32 9.74 -0.55 24.10
N GLN A 33 10.54 -0.72 23.03
CA GLN A 33 11.40 0.35 22.51
C GLN A 33 10.96 0.90 21.16
N LEU A 34 10.06 0.21 20.46
CA LEU A 34 9.63 0.60 19.12
C LEU A 34 9.03 2.02 19.11
N GLN A 35 8.17 2.35 20.08
CA GLN A 35 7.56 3.68 20.19
C GLN A 35 8.62 4.78 20.30
N ASN A 36 9.59 4.63 21.21
CA ASN A 36 10.68 5.60 21.39
C ASN A 36 11.53 5.77 20.12
N LYS A 37 11.77 4.69 19.37
CA LYS A 37 12.50 4.75 18.09
C LYS A 37 11.72 5.55 17.04
N LEU A 38 10.41 5.32 16.95
CA LEU A 38 9.52 6.07 16.05
C LEU A 38 9.35 7.54 16.46
N ASP A 39 9.31 7.83 17.77
CA ASP A 39 9.34 9.19 18.31
C ASP A 39 10.63 9.92 17.94
N GLY A 40 11.79 9.26 18.09
CA GLY A 40 13.07 9.84 17.72
C GLY A 40 13.19 10.17 16.22
N ILE A 41 12.58 9.37 15.34
CA ILE A 41 12.52 9.69 13.90
C ILE A 41 11.70 10.96 13.65
N ARG A 42 10.57 11.13 14.36
CA ARG A 42 9.73 12.34 14.27
C ARG A 42 10.46 13.57 14.78
N GLU A 43 11.15 13.46 15.91
CA GLU A 43 11.91 14.56 16.49
C GLU A 43 13.03 15.04 15.56
N LYS A 44 13.78 14.12 14.95
CA LYS A 44 14.87 14.45 14.03
C LYS A 44 14.40 14.92 12.64
N GLN A 45 13.14 14.68 12.29
CA GLN A 45 12.56 15.06 10.99
C GLN A 45 13.39 14.56 9.80
N HIS A 46 13.83 13.29 9.84
CA HIS A 46 14.61 12.69 8.76
C HIS A 46 13.89 12.84 7.41
N LYS A 47 14.62 13.25 6.37
CA LYS A 47 14.06 13.45 5.02
C LYS A 47 13.67 12.13 4.37
N PHE A 48 14.43 11.08 4.65
CA PHE A 48 14.19 9.73 4.14
C PHE A 48 14.02 8.78 5.31
N ILE A 49 12.90 8.07 5.35
CA ILE A 49 12.60 7.11 6.42
C ILE A 49 12.42 5.74 5.77
N CYS A 50 13.23 4.78 6.19
CA CYS A 50 13.13 3.39 5.78
C CYS A 50 12.78 2.55 7.01
N LEU A 51 11.55 2.06 7.03
CA LEU A 51 11.09 1.08 8.01
C LEU A 51 11.11 -0.29 7.32
N ASN A 52 11.90 -1.21 7.84
CA ASN A 52 11.90 -2.59 7.35
C ASN A 52 11.14 -3.47 8.32
N ASP A 53 10.17 -4.23 7.81
CA ASP A 53 9.42 -5.19 8.59
C ASP A 53 10.32 -6.36 8.99
N ASN A 54 10.55 -6.51 10.29
CA ASN A 54 11.24 -7.63 10.93
C ASN A 54 10.38 -8.16 12.11
N ILE A 55 9.06 -7.96 12.03
CA ILE A 55 8.11 -8.39 13.05
C ILE A 55 7.94 -9.90 12.92
N ASP A 56 8.09 -10.62 14.04
CA ASP A 56 7.54 -11.96 14.16
C ASP A 56 6.02 -11.86 14.26
N HIS A 57 5.33 -12.06 13.13
CA HIS A 57 3.87 -11.87 13.02
C HIS A 57 3.04 -12.89 13.82
N ASP A 58 3.67 -13.99 14.27
CA ASP A 58 3.04 -14.98 15.15
C ASP A 58 3.16 -14.59 16.64
N HIS A 59 3.95 -13.56 16.97
CA HIS A 59 4.15 -13.11 18.34
C HIS A 59 2.92 -12.34 18.87
N PRO A 60 2.51 -12.52 20.15
CA PRO A 60 1.34 -11.84 20.73
C PRO A 60 1.34 -10.31 20.58
N ASN A 61 2.53 -9.70 20.63
CA ASN A 61 2.73 -8.24 20.53
C ASN A 61 2.93 -7.74 19.08
N ALA A 62 2.84 -8.60 18.06
CA ALA A 62 3.02 -8.20 16.67
C ALA A 62 2.00 -7.13 16.25
N LYS A 63 0.75 -7.31 16.69
CA LYS A 63 -0.34 -6.38 16.40
C LYS A 63 -0.07 -4.98 16.94
N ASP A 64 0.55 -4.87 18.13
CA ASP A 64 0.89 -3.58 18.71
C ASP A 64 1.99 -2.87 17.91
N ALA A 65 2.99 -3.62 17.41
CA ALA A 65 4.01 -3.07 16.54
C ALA A 65 3.41 -2.53 15.23
N VAL A 66 2.50 -3.30 14.61
CA VAL A 66 1.78 -2.88 13.41
C VAL A 66 0.97 -1.60 13.66
N ASN A 67 0.24 -1.53 14.78
CA ASN A 67 -0.53 -0.34 15.14
C ASN A 67 0.37 0.89 15.35
N LEU A 68 1.50 0.75 16.04
CA LEU A 68 2.45 1.84 16.26
C LEU A 68 3.03 2.37 14.93
N VAL A 69 3.33 1.48 13.98
CA VAL A 69 3.79 1.89 12.64
C VAL A 69 2.68 2.64 11.88
N HIS A 70 1.42 2.18 11.97
CA HIS A 70 0.29 2.90 11.40
C HIS A 70 0.11 4.29 12.01
N ASP A 71 0.15 4.42 13.33
CA ASP A 71 0.05 5.70 14.03
C ASP A 71 1.19 6.65 13.65
N PHE A 72 2.40 6.11 13.50
CA PHE A 72 3.55 6.86 13.00
C PHE A 72 3.32 7.42 11.59
N TYR A 73 2.89 6.60 10.63
CA TYR A 73 2.59 7.09 9.28
C TYR A 73 1.43 8.08 9.26
N ASN A 74 0.35 7.82 10.00
CA ASN A 74 -0.78 8.74 10.11
C ASN A 74 -0.37 10.12 10.67
N SER A 75 0.64 10.16 11.54
CA SER A 75 1.18 11.42 12.06
C SER A 75 2.02 12.20 11.04
N LEU A 76 2.66 11.53 10.09
CA LEU A 76 3.52 12.15 9.07
C LEU A 76 2.77 12.51 7.79
N VAL A 77 1.85 11.64 7.37
CA VAL A 77 1.07 11.73 6.13
C VAL A 77 -0.42 11.53 6.44
N PRO A 78 -1.06 12.50 7.13
CA PRO A 78 -2.46 12.37 7.57
C PRO A 78 -3.46 12.39 6.41
N LEU A 79 -3.04 12.87 5.24
CA LEU A 79 -3.85 12.91 4.04
C LEU A 79 -3.48 11.73 3.15
N ARG A 80 -4.49 10.97 2.74
CA ARG A 80 -4.33 9.84 1.83
C ARG A 80 -3.81 10.31 0.47
N GLY A 81 -2.86 9.57 -0.08
CA GLY A 81 -2.42 9.75 -1.46
C GLY A 81 -3.50 9.31 -2.46
N SER A 82 -3.42 9.83 -3.69
CA SER A 82 -4.28 9.42 -4.81
C SER A 82 -4.10 7.97 -5.25
N PHE A 83 -3.04 7.31 -4.76
CA PHE A 83 -2.70 5.92 -5.06
C PHE A 83 -3.13 4.96 -3.94
N GLU A 84 -3.68 5.48 -2.84
CA GLU A 84 -4.22 4.66 -1.76
C GLU A 84 -5.63 4.17 -2.08
N LEU A 85 -6.02 3.07 -1.44
CA LEU A 85 -7.36 2.55 -1.52
C LEU A 85 -8.37 3.48 -0.82
N PRO A 86 -9.67 3.41 -1.20
CA PRO A 86 -10.74 4.11 -0.50
C PRO A 86 -10.79 3.82 1.01
N VAL A 87 -11.52 4.66 1.74
CA VAL A 87 -11.69 4.50 3.19
C VAL A 87 -12.37 3.17 3.50
N GLY A 88 -11.76 2.37 4.38
CA GLY A 88 -12.27 1.06 4.79
C GLY A 88 -11.87 -0.09 3.86
N GLU A 89 -11.21 0.19 2.74
CA GLU A 89 -10.71 -0.83 1.84
C GLU A 89 -9.27 -1.22 2.19
N LEU A 90 -9.00 -2.53 2.10
CA LEU A 90 -7.68 -3.11 2.29
C LEU A 90 -7.26 -3.84 1.02
N ASN A 91 -5.96 -3.88 0.77
CA ASN A 91 -5.43 -4.71 -0.30
C ASN A 91 -5.45 -6.17 0.17
N ASN A 92 -6.40 -6.94 -0.37
CA ASN A 92 -6.54 -8.37 -0.06
C ASN A 92 -5.59 -9.26 -0.88
N HIS A 93 -4.79 -8.67 -1.78
CA HIS A 93 -3.94 -9.40 -2.68
C HIS A 93 -2.48 -9.05 -2.45
N GLN A 94 -1.68 -10.09 -2.21
CA GLN A 94 -0.24 -9.92 -2.12
C GLN A 94 0.38 -9.69 -3.51
N TYR A 95 -0.15 -10.35 -4.54
CA TYR A 95 0.42 -10.31 -5.89
C TYR A 95 -0.57 -9.82 -6.95
N ILE A 96 -0.04 -9.17 -7.99
CA ILE A 96 -0.83 -8.66 -9.12
C ILE A 96 -1.55 -9.79 -9.86
N GLN A 97 -0.93 -10.97 -9.91
CA GLN A 97 -1.49 -12.16 -10.56
C GLN A 97 -2.80 -12.60 -9.89
N ASP A 98 -2.91 -12.43 -8.56
CA ASP A 98 -4.13 -12.80 -7.81
C ASP A 98 -5.29 -11.90 -8.22
N ILE A 99 -5.04 -10.59 -8.29
CA ILE A 99 -6.00 -9.58 -8.77
C ILE A 99 -6.44 -9.90 -10.21
N GLN A 100 -5.48 -10.22 -11.08
CA GLN A 100 -5.77 -10.55 -12.49
C GLN A 100 -6.62 -11.82 -12.61
N ARG A 101 -6.31 -12.86 -11.82
CA ARG A 101 -7.07 -14.10 -11.79
C ARG A 101 -8.51 -13.86 -11.33
N GLU A 102 -8.71 -13.10 -10.26
CA GLU A 102 -10.05 -12.77 -9.76
C GLU A 102 -10.84 -11.96 -10.81
N LYS A 103 -10.23 -10.94 -11.42
CA LYS A 103 -10.86 -10.17 -12.49
C LYS A 103 -11.30 -11.05 -13.66
N LEU A 104 -10.48 -12.02 -14.05
CA LEU A 104 -10.83 -12.98 -15.09
C LEU A 104 -12.01 -13.87 -14.67
N GLN A 105 -11.98 -14.40 -13.44
CA GLN A 105 -13.06 -15.24 -12.90
C GLN A 105 -14.40 -14.47 -12.87
N LEU A 106 -14.39 -13.22 -12.41
CA LEU A 106 -15.57 -12.35 -12.41
C LEU A 106 -16.06 -12.06 -13.83
N ALA A 107 -15.16 -11.83 -14.79
CA ALA A 107 -15.54 -11.61 -16.19
C ALA A 107 -16.20 -12.85 -16.81
N LEU A 108 -15.64 -14.04 -16.58
CA LEU A 108 -16.20 -15.31 -17.04
C LEU A 108 -17.57 -15.58 -16.40
N ALA A 109 -17.72 -15.37 -15.09
CA ALA A 109 -18.99 -15.54 -14.40
C ALA A 109 -20.08 -14.60 -14.96
N ARG A 110 -19.74 -13.33 -15.21
CA ARG A 110 -20.65 -12.36 -15.84
C ARG A 110 -21.05 -12.81 -17.25
N LEU A 111 -20.11 -13.32 -18.04
CA LEU A 111 -20.40 -13.84 -19.38
C LEU A 111 -21.36 -15.03 -19.31
N CYS A 112 -21.07 -16.03 -18.46
CA CYS A 112 -21.93 -17.20 -18.26
C CYS A 112 -23.35 -16.82 -17.82
N LEU A 113 -23.48 -15.88 -16.87
CA LEU A 113 -24.79 -15.37 -16.43
C LEU A 113 -25.54 -14.65 -17.54
N SER A 114 -24.85 -13.85 -18.35
CA SER A 114 -25.47 -13.14 -19.47
C SER A 114 -25.96 -14.09 -20.57
N LEU A 115 -25.19 -15.12 -20.89
CA LEU A 115 -25.58 -16.17 -21.83
C LEU A 115 -26.75 -17.01 -21.30
N LEU A 116 -26.73 -17.38 -20.01
CA LEU A 116 -27.83 -18.10 -19.37
C LEU A 116 -29.13 -17.28 -19.44
N TYR A 117 -29.06 -15.99 -19.07
CA TYR A 117 -30.20 -15.07 -19.15
C TYR A 117 -30.73 -14.97 -20.58
N PHE A 118 -29.85 -14.79 -21.57
CA PHE A 118 -30.23 -14.73 -22.97
C PHE A 118 -30.90 -16.03 -23.44
N CYS A 119 -30.37 -17.20 -23.09
CA CYS A 119 -30.97 -18.49 -23.41
C CYS A 119 -32.37 -18.63 -22.80
N VAL A 120 -32.55 -18.27 -21.53
CA VAL A 120 -33.87 -18.29 -20.87
C VAL A 120 -34.85 -17.38 -21.59
N HIS A 121 -34.45 -16.16 -21.92
CA HIS A 121 -35.31 -15.24 -22.68
C HIS A 121 -35.65 -15.76 -24.08
N LEU A 122 -34.69 -16.35 -24.78
CA LEU A 122 -34.92 -16.94 -26.09
C LEU A 122 -35.94 -18.09 -26.01
N CYS A 123 -35.83 -18.96 -24.98
CA CYS A 123 -36.79 -20.04 -24.73
C CYS A 123 -38.20 -19.50 -24.45
N VAL A 124 -38.34 -18.39 -23.71
CA VAL A 124 -39.65 -17.76 -23.43
C VAL A 124 -40.27 -17.14 -24.68
N ILE A 125 -39.47 -16.64 -25.63
CA ILE A 125 -39.98 -16.02 -26.87
C ILE A 125 -40.36 -17.09 -27.90
N LEU A 126 -39.61 -18.20 -27.94
CA LEU A 126 -39.80 -19.28 -28.92
C LEU A 126 -40.86 -20.32 -28.51
N TRP A 127 -41.47 -20.18 -27.33
CA TRP A 127 -42.49 -21.08 -26.80
C TRP A 127 -43.75 -20.30 -26.46
#